data_AF-A0A847P135-F1
#
_entry.id   AF-A0A847P135-F1
#
_cell.length_a   1.000
_cell.length_b   1.000
_cell.length_c   1.000
_cell.angle_alpha   90.00
_cell.angle_beta   90.00
_cell.angle_gamma   90.00
#
_symmetry.space_group_name_H-M   'P 1'
#
loop_
_entity.id
_entity.type
_entity.pdbx_description
1 polymer ?
#
loop_
_entity_poly.entity_id
_entity_poly.type
_entity_poly.pdbx_seq_one_letter_code
_entity_poly.pdbx_strand_id
1 'polypeptide(L)'
;DDQFGESIYRKFESKQKYMEGMLHSTISAFGGFYAIRKSLFKPIPPNSYSNDDVLIPMGIIRQKYRVIYEPLARSVEDTTGNIVSEFHRRIRIGAGNFQAFSWLIDFLNPFRGWPFFCFLSHKVSRWFSPFFFVTAAVSCFMLSISAQEDVYRMLFAAGSIFLVTGLLHRVIALRITLHIYYFLMMNIALLLGFVRFLCGIKSAAWSRTERT
;
A
#
# COMPACT_ATOMS: atom_id res chain seq x y z
N ASP A 1 -18.27 0.80 12.02
CA ASP A 1 -17.14 0.07 12.60
C ASP A 1 -15.97 0.02 11.62
N ASP A 2 -15.15 1.07 11.62
CA ASP A 2 -13.91 1.17 10.82
C ASP A 2 -12.98 -0.02 11.04
N GLN A 3 -13.08 -0.64 12.21
CA GLN A 3 -12.38 -1.86 12.61
C GLN A 3 -12.68 -3.07 11.71
N PHE A 4 -13.88 -3.18 11.12
CA PHE A 4 -14.25 -4.38 10.37
C PHE A 4 -13.53 -4.47 9.01
N GLY A 5 -13.51 -3.37 8.24
CA GLY A 5 -12.82 -3.31 6.94
C GLY A 5 -11.30 -3.45 7.08
N GLU A 6 -10.72 -2.82 8.12
CA GLU A 6 -9.32 -2.99 8.46
C GLU A 6 -8.99 -4.43 8.88
N SER A 7 -9.88 -5.09 9.64
CA SER A 7 -9.68 -6.48 10.04
C SER A 7 -9.66 -7.45 8.86
N ILE A 8 -10.53 -7.27 7.85
CA ILE A 8 -10.56 -8.12 6.64
C ILE A 8 -9.30 -7.89 5.83
N TYR A 9 -8.94 -6.62 5.60
CA TYR A 9 -7.74 -6.28 4.85
C TYR A 9 -6.48 -6.83 5.53
N ARG A 10 -6.35 -6.67 6.85
CA ARG A 10 -5.22 -7.23 7.62
C ARG A 10 -5.17 -8.75 7.55
N LYS A 11 -6.31 -9.45 7.65
CA LYS A 11 -6.38 -10.91 7.47
C LYS A 11 -5.92 -11.33 6.07
N PHE A 12 -6.35 -10.61 5.04
CA PHE A 12 -5.90 -10.85 3.67
C PHE A 12 -4.39 -10.63 3.53
N GLU A 13 -3.85 -9.52 4.04
CA GLU A 13 -2.42 -9.22 3.99
C GLU A 13 -1.59 -10.26 4.76
N SER A 14 -2.02 -10.68 5.95
CA SER A 14 -1.36 -11.75 6.71
C SER A 14 -1.33 -13.07 5.93
N LYS A 15 -2.46 -13.45 5.30
CA LYS A 15 -2.51 -14.67 4.47
C LYS A 15 -1.57 -14.55 3.26
N GLN A 16 -1.51 -13.39 2.62
CA GLN A 16 -0.60 -13.13 1.52
C GLN A 16 0.87 -13.23 1.96
N LYS A 17 1.26 -12.59 3.07
CA LYS A 17 2.61 -12.71 3.65
C LYS A 17 2.98 -14.15 3.99
N TYR A 18 2.03 -14.94 4.51
CA TYR A 18 2.24 -16.36 4.76
C TYR A 18 2.53 -17.14 3.47
N MET A 19 1.69 -16.98 2.44
CA MET A 19 1.89 -17.64 1.14
C MET A 19 3.20 -17.22 0.46
N GLU A 20 3.58 -15.95 0.55
CA GLU A 20 4.87 -15.45 0.05
C GLU A 20 6.06 -16.07 0.81
N GLY A 21 5.94 -16.20 2.15
CA GLY A 21 6.92 -16.90 2.98
C GLY A 21 7.10 -18.37 2.59
N MET A 22 5.99 -19.06 2.26
CA MET A 22 6.01 -20.43 1.76
C MET A 22 6.68 -20.53 0.39
N LEU A 23 6.39 -19.60 -0.54
CA LEU A 23 7.01 -19.58 -1.87
C LEU A 23 8.52 -19.29 -1.80
N HIS A 24 8.91 -18.26 -1.05
CA HIS A 24 10.33 -17.94 -0.85
C HIS A 24 10.53 -17.04 0.38
N SER A 25 9.92 -15.86 0.40
CA SER A 25 10.03 -14.89 1.49
C SER A 25 8.90 -13.88 1.45
N THR A 26 8.44 -13.44 2.62
CA THR A 26 7.61 -12.23 2.71
C THR A 26 8.46 -11.00 2.42
N ILE A 27 7.99 -10.15 1.51
CA ILE A 27 8.70 -8.94 1.07
C ILE A 27 8.52 -7.74 2.02
N SER A 28 7.68 -7.90 3.04
CA SER A 28 7.47 -6.89 4.07
C SER A 28 7.14 -7.51 5.41
N ALA A 29 7.60 -6.86 6.46
CA ALA A 29 7.30 -7.18 7.84
C ALA A 29 6.09 -6.36 8.34
N PHE A 30 5.72 -6.57 9.59
CA PHE A 30 4.89 -5.61 10.32
C PHE A 30 5.84 -4.64 11.00
N GLY A 31 5.78 -3.34 10.69
CA GLY A 31 6.79 -2.37 11.13
C GLY A 31 6.98 -2.29 12.66
N GLY A 32 5.93 -2.55 13.44
CA GLY A 32 6.01 -2.60 14.91
C GLY A 32 6.43 -3.96 15.48
N PHE A 33 6.52 -5.02 14.67
CA PHE A 33 6.64 -6.38 15.18
C PHE A 33 7.33 -7.33 14.19
N TYR A 34 8.66 -7.44 14.30
CA TYR A 34 9.49 -8.41 13.60
C TYR A 34 10.83 -8.62 14.31
N ALA A 35 11.51 -9.73 14.01
CA ALA A 35 12.81 -10.05 14.56
C ALA A 35 13.80 -10.38 13.44
N ILE A 36 15.05 -9.95 13.61
CA ILE A 36 16.15 -10.21 12.67
C ILE A 36 17.41 -10.60 13.43
N ARG A 37 18.30 -11.34 12.78
CA ARG A 37 19.65 -11.59 13.32
C ARG A 37 20.45 -10.29 13.23
N LYS A 38 21.15 -9.92 14.30
CA LYS A 38 21.99 -8.71 14.36
C LYS A 38 22.98 -8.62 13.20
N SER A 39 23.58 -9.74 12.80
CA SER A 39 24.54 -9.82 11.70
C SER A 39 23.95 -9.53 10.31
N LEU A 40 22.62 -9.61 10.15
CA LEU A 40 21.93 -9.34 8.88
C LEU A 40 21.44 -7.90 8.76
N PHE A 41 21.47 -7.14 9.86
CA PHE A 41 21.04 -5.75 9.86
C PHE A 41 22.01 -4.89 9.06
N LYS A 42 21.47 -4.10 8.13
CA LYS A 42 22.19 -3.02 7.45
C LYS A 42 21.40 -1.73 7.64
N PRO A 43 22.08 -0.60 7.91
CA PRO A 43 21.41 0.69 7.98
C PRO A 43 20.63 0.98 6.71
N ILE A 44 19.39 1.45 6.85
CA ILE A 44 18.58 1.94 5.73
C ILE A 44 19.11 3.30 5.28
N PRO A 45 18.87 3.71 4.02
CA PRO A 45 19.35 5.00 3.52
C PRO A 45 18.88 6.17 4.41
N PRO A 46 19.69 7.22 4.58
CA PRO A 46 19.29 8.40 5.34
C PRO A 46 18.05 9.04 4.71
N ASN A 47 17.22 9.68 5.53
CA ASN A 47 15.93 10.26 5.14
C ASN A 47 14.88 9.25 4.63
N SER A 48 15.00 7.97 4.99
CA SER A 48 13.95 6.96 4.77
C SER A 48 12.66 7.31 5.53
N TYR A 49 11.57 7.57 4.81
CA TYR A 49 10.24 7.80 5.40
C TYR A 49 9.62 6.49 5.88
N SER A 50 9.67 6.13 7.17
CA SER A 50 8.86 5.04 7.77
C SER A 50 8.60 3.81 6.86
N ASN A 51 9.66 3.23 6.27
CA ASN A 51 9.60 2.05 5.39
C ASN A 51 10.61 0.97 5.82
N ASP A 52 11.06 1.01 7.07
CA ASP A 52 11.96 0.01 7.64
C ASP A 52 11.36 -1.40 7.54
N ASP A 53 10.04 -1.49 7.66
CA ASP A 53 9.21 -2.69 7.46
C ASP A 53 9.33 -3.34 6.07
N VAL A 54 9.72 -2.60 5.02
CA VAL A 54 9.97 -3.15 3.67
C VAL A 54 11.47 -3.21 3.39
N LEU A 55 12.21 -2.14 3.70
CA LEU A 55 13.62 -2.03 3.33
C LEU A 55 14.51 -3.04 4.07
N ILE A 56 14.23 -3.32 5.35
CA ILE A 56 15.01 -4.27 6.11
C ILE A 56 14.78 -5.71 5.60
N PRO A 57 13.52 -6.21 5.49
CA PRO A 57 13.27 -7.52 4.89
C PRO A 57 13.86 -7.68 3.49
N MET A 58 13.69 -6.69 2.62
CA MET A 58 14.23 -6.74 1.26
C MET A 58 15.77 -6.71 1.27
N GLY A 59 16.40 -6.00 2.22
CA GLY A 59 17.84 -6.05 2.44
C GLY A 59 18.34 -7.43 2.87
N ILE A 60 17.55 -8.18 3.65
CA ILE A 60 17.84 -9.56 4.03
C ILE A 60 17.73 -10.50 2.82
N ILE A 61 16.66 -10.33 2.01
CA ILE A 61 16.47 -11.10 0.77
C ILE A 61 17.62 -10.82 -0.22
N ARG A 62 18.07 -9.57 -0.31
CA ARG A 62 19.23 -9.18 -1.14
C ARG A 62 20.51 -9.89 -0.70
N GLN A 63 20.65 -10.19 0.59
CA GLN A 63 21.74 -10.99 1.16
C GLN A 63 21.54 -12.51 1.00
N LYS A 64 20.55 -12.96 0.21
CA LYS A 64 20.23 -14.37 -0.05
C LYS A 64 19.70 -15.15 1.17
N TYR A 65 19.24 -14.44 2.19
CA TYR A 65 18.49 -15.03 3.30
C TYR A 65 16.99 -14.96 3.06
N ARG A 66 16.23 -15.70 3.88
CA ARG A 66 14.77 -15.74 3.80
C ARG A 66 14.13 -14.94 4.92
N VAL A 67 13.01 -14.32 4.62
CA VAL A 67 12.13 -13.67 5.61
C VAL A 67 10.83 -14.46 5.64
N ILE A 68 10.48 -15.02 6.79
CA ILE A 68 9.32 -15.90 6.96
C ILE A 68 8.28 -15.20 7.83
N TYR A 69 7.01 -15.37 7.48
CA TYR A 69 5.90 -14.95 8.32
C TYR A 69 5.59 -16.07 9.32
N GLU A 70 5.63 -15.76 10.61
CA GLU A 70 5.32 -16.69 11.72
C GLU A 70 3.88 -16.48 12.19
N PRO A 71 2.92 -17.38 11.87
CA PRO A 71 1.50 -17.20 12.23
C PRO A 71 1.23 -17.19 13.73
N LEU A 72 2.12 -17.77 14.55
CA LEU A 72 1.97 -17.79 16.01
C LEU A 72 2.49 -16.50 16.67
N ALA A 73 3.27 -15.69 15.96
CA ALA A 73 3.76 -14.43 16.46
C ALA A 73 2.63 -13.38 16.42
N ARG A 74 2.23 -12.88 17.59
CA ARG A 74 1.09 -11.95 17.74
C ARG A 74 1.52 -10.68 18.46
N SER A 75 1.03 -9.54 17.98
CA SER A 75 1.12 -8.24 18.65
C SER A 75 -0.26 -7.58 18.72
N VAL A 76 -0.44 -6.71 19.70
CA VAL A 76 -1.64 -5.87 19.85
C VAL A 76 -1.19 -4.41 19.77
N GLU A 77 -1.89 -3.62 18.97
CA GLU A 77 -1.61 -2.19 18.78
C GLU A 77 -2.88 -1.38 18.99
N ASP A 78 -2.75 -0.25 19.68
CA ASP A 78 -3.84 0.70 19.84
C ASP A 78 -4.11 1.43 18.52
N THR A 79 -5.38 1.52 18.15
CA THR A 79 -5.81 2.25 16.94
C THR A 79 -6.39 3.59 17.36
N THR A 80 -5.69 4.68 17.04
CA THR A 80 -6.18 6.05 17.31
C THR A 80 -7.26 6.43 16.30
N GLY A 81 -8.47 6.76 16.77
CA GLY A 81 -9.69 6.88 15.95
C GLY A 81 -9.88 8.18 15.13
N ASN A 82 -8.83 8.92 14.78
CA ASN A 82 -8.98 10.15 13.99
C ASN A 82 -8.69 9.93 12.50
N ILE A 83 -9.74 10.00 11.67
CA ILE A 83 -9.69 9.79 10.21
C ILE A 83 -8.74 10.78 9.52
N VAL A 84 -8.66 12.03 9.99
CA VAL A 84 -7.82 13.06 9.38
C VAL A 84 -6.34 12.78 9.66
N SER A 85 -6.00 12.40 10.90
CA SER A 85 -4.62 12.01 11.23
C SER A 85 -4.21 10.73 10.49
N GLU A 86 -5.14 9.78 10.34
CA GLU A 86 -4.94 8.57 9.55
C GLU A 86 -4.70 8.86 8.07
N PHE A 87 -5.43 9.81 7.48
CA PHE A 87 -5.21 10.23 6.10
C PHE A 87 -3.82 10.85 5.90
N HIS A 88 -3.40 11.78 6.76
CA HIS A 88 -2.06 12.36 6.70
C HIS A 88 -0.96 11.31 6.93
N ARG A 89 -1.20 10.35 7.85
CA ARG A 89 -0.33 9.19 8.06
C ARG A 89 -0.20 8.37 6.78
N ARG A 90 -1.29 8.12 6.06
CA ARG A 90 -1.29 7.39 4.79
C ARG A 90 -0.59 8.14 3.66
N ILE A 91 -0.73 9.47 3.56
CA ILE A 91 0.04 10.28 2.60
C ILE A 91 1.54 10.12 2.86
N ARG A 92 1.93 10.21 4.14
CA ARG A 92 3.32 10.03 4.58
C ARG A 92 3.85 8.63 4.22
N ILE A 93 3.10 7.58 4.54
CA ILE A 93 3.44 6.20 4.16
C ILE A 93 3.52 6.05 2.64
N GLY A 94 2.61 6.69 1.89
CA GLY A 94 2.63 6.70 0.43
C GLY A 94 3.90 7.30 -0.15
N ALA A 95 4.32 8.46 0.35
CA ALA A 95 5.61 9.07 -0.05
C ALA A 95 6.80 8.15 0.28
N GLY A 96 6.76 7.53 1.46
CA GLY A 96 7.72 6.49 1.84
C GLY A 96 7.75 5.33 0.85
N ASN A 97 6.61 4.77 0.49
CA ASN A 97 6.51 3.64 -0.44
C ASN A 97 7.20 3.93 -1.80
N PHE A 98 7.02 5.13 -2.38
CA PHE A 98 7.69 5.50 -3.63
C PHE A 98 9.20 5.72 -3.46
N GLN A 99 9.63 6.19 -2.29
CA GLN A 99 11.05 6.23 -1.94
C GLN A 99 11.63 4.81 -1.84
N ALA A 100 10.95 3.90 -1.15
CA ALA A 100 11.36 2.50 -1.05
C ALA A 100 11.38 1.83 -2.43
N PHE A 101 10.41 2.11 -3.29
CA PHE A 101 10.39 1.65 -4.68
C PHE A 101 11.68 2.04 -5.42
N SER A 102 12.13 3.29 -5.31
CA SER A 102 13.35 3.76 -5.97
C SER A 102 14.62 3.02 -5.52
N TRP A 103 14.69 2.60 -4.24
CA TRP A 103 15.82 1.84 -3.70
C TRP A 103 15.73 0.32 -3.90
N LEU A 104 14.57 -0.16 -4.35
CA LEU A 104 14.29 -1.58 -4.57
C LEU A 104 14.06 -1.89 -6.05
N ILE A 105 14.44 -0.99 -6.96
CA ILE A 105 14.30 -1.20 -8.41
C ILE A 105 15.05 -2.46 -8.89
N ASP A 106 16.10 -2.87 -8.19
CA ASP A 106 16.84 -4.11 -8.46
C ASP A 106 15.99 -5.38 -8.27
N PHE A 107 14.89 -5.30 -7.52
CA PHE A 107 13.92 -6.39 -7.36
C PHE A 107 12.89 -6.49 -8.49
N LEU A 108 12.88 -5.54 -9.44
CA LEU A 108 12.11 -5.67 -10.68
C LEU A 108 12.81 -6.56 -11.73
N ASN A 109 13.95 -7.15 -11.40
CA ASN A 109 14.64 -8.08 -12.26
C ASN A 109 14.01 -9.50 -12.19
N PRO A 110 13.45 -10.03 -13.30
CA PRO A 110 12.82 -11.36 -13.31
C PRO A 110 13.77 -12.50 -12.96
N PHE A 111 15.09 -12.34 -13.14
CA PHE A 111 16.10 -13.34 -12.76
C PHE A 111 16.23 -13.54 -11.24
N ARG A 112 15.53 -12.75 -10.42
CA ARG A 112 15.45 -12.97 -8.97
C ARG A 112 14.41 -14.01 -8.55
N GLY A 113 13.61 -14.54 -9.49
CA GLY A 113 12.62 -15.58 -9.20
C GLY A 113 11.45 -15.07 -8.36
N TRP A 114 11.06 -15.84 -7.34
CA TRP A 114 9.90 -15.52 -6.49
C TRP A 114 9.93 -14.12 -5.83
N PRO A 115 11.06 -13.63 -5.28
CA PRO A 115 11.16 -12.25 -4.79
C PRO A 115 10.70 -11.17 -5.78
N PHE A 116 10.99 -11.33 -7.08
CA PHE A 116 10.53 -10.41 -8.11
C PHE A 116 9.00 -10.44 -8.23
N PHE A 117 8.43 -11.63 -8.35
CA PHE A 117 6.99 -11.80 -8.49
C PHE A 117 6.22 -11.27 -7.28
N CYS A 118 6.67 -11.61 -6.06
CA CYS A 118 6.07 -11.12 -4.83
C CYS A 118 6.16 -9.58 -4.76
N PHE A 119 7.34 -9.00 -5.03
CA PHE A 119 7.51 -7.55 -4.98
C PHE A 119 6.61 -6.82 -5.97
N LEU A 120 6.55 -7.29 -7.22
CA LEU A 120 5.71 -6.72 -8.26
C LEU A 120 4.22 -6.83 -7.91
N SER A 121 3.74 -8.04 -7.59
CA SER A 121 2.31 -8.30 -7.37
C SER A 121 1.76 -7.67 -6.08
N HIS A 122 2.52 -7.71 -4.98
CA HIS A 122 2.02 -7.30 -3.67
C HIS A 122 2.28 -5.83 -3.37
N LYS A 123 3.47 -5.29 -3.70
CA LYS A 123 3.83 -3.90 -3.37
C LYS A 123 3.67 -2.98 -4.55
N VAL A 124 4.33 -3.26 -5.66
CA VAL A 124 4.34 -2.35 -6.82
C VAL A 124 2.94 -2.15 -7.36
N SER A 125 2.17 -3.23 -7.62
CA SER A 125 0.78 -3.10 -8.07
C SER A 125 -0.08 -2.29 -7.12
N ARG A 126 0.14 -2.40 -5.80
CA ARG A 126 -0.61 -1.63 -4.79
C ARG A 126 -0.22 -0.15 -4.77
N TRP A 127 1.07 0.15 -4.86
CA TRP A 127 1.56 1.53 -4.90
C TRP A 127 1.13 2.25 -6.18
N PHE A 128 1.10 1.53 -7.31
CA PHE A 128 0.71 2.08 -8.61
C PHE A 128 -0.79 1.97 -8.95
N SER A 129 -1.55 1.24 -8.13
CA SER A 129 -3.02 1.13 -8.15
C SER A 129 -3.76 2.42 -8.54
N PRO A 130 -3.52 3.58 -7.90
CA PRO A 130 -4.25 4.80 -8.26
C PRO A 130 -3.97 5.27 -9.69
N PHE A 131 -2.76 5.08 -10.22
CA PHE A 131 -2.45 5.43 -11.61
C PHE A 131 -3.20 4.52 -12.56
N PHE A 132 -3.26 3.21 -12.28
CA PHE A 132 -4.04 2.27 -13.09
C PHE A 132 -5.52 2.65 -13.16
N PHE A 133 -6.12 3.06 -12.04
CA PHE A 133 -7.50 3.53 -12.03
C PHE A 133 -7.71 4.81 -12.85
N VAL A 134 -6.83 5.80 -12.70
CA VAL A 134 -6.91 7.03 -13.50
C VAL A 134 -6.75 6.74 -14.98
N THR A 135 -5.75 5.93 -15.36
CA THR A 135 -5.54 5.56 -16.77
C THR A 135 -6.71 4.77 -17.33
N ALA A 136 -7.29 3.84 -16.55
CA ALA A 136 -8.44 3.07 -16.98
C ALA A 136 -9.68 3.95 -17.16
N ALA A 137 -9.95 4.88 -16.24
CA ALA A 137 -11.07 5.80 -16.33
C ALA A 137 -10.95 6.73 -17.55
N VAL A 138 -9.77 7.32 -17.78
CA VAL A 138 -9.51 8.18 -18.95
C VAL A 138 -9.63 7.37 -20.24
N SER A 139 -9.08 6.16 -20.29
CA SER A 139 -9.16 5.29 -21.47
C SER A 139 -10.61 4.92 -21.78
N CYS A 140 -11.40 4.54 -20.76
CA CYS A 140 -12.82 4.23 -20.93
C CYS A 140 -13.62 5.45 -21.37
N PHE A 141 -13.31 6.64 -20.84
CA PHE A 141 -13.97 7.88 -21.27
C PHE A 141 -13.70 8.18 -22.75
N MET A 142 -12.43 8.17 -23.16
CA MET A 142 -12.07 8.45 -24.56
C MET A 142 -12.71 7.43 -25.50
N LEU A 143 -12.66 6.14 -25.15
CA LEU A 143 -13.28 5.07 -25.93
C LEU A 143 -14.81 5.14 -25.94
N SER A 144 -15.46 5.62 -24.87
CA SER A 144 -16.91 5.79 -24.84
C SER A 144 -17.42 6.82 -25.85
N ILE A 145 -16.56 7.75 -26.26
CA ILE A 145 -16.86 8.79 -27.26
C ILE A 145 -16.49 8.30 -28.66
N SER A 146 -15.32 7.67 -28.81
CA SER A 146 -14.78 7.32 -30.13
C SER A 146 -15.22 5.95 -30.66
N ALA A 147 -15.52 4.99 -29.77
CA ALA A 147 -15.89 3.64 -30.15
C ALA A 147 -17.41 3.48 -30.26
N GLN A 148 -17.85 2.59 -31.16
CA GLN A 148 -19.26 2.23 -31.32
C GLN A 148 -19.73 1.22 -30.27
N GLU A 149 -18.80 0.49 -29.65
CA GLU A 149 -19.11 -0.54 -28.65
C GLU A 149 -19.62 0.08 -27.34
N ASP A 150 -20.81 -0.34 -26.89
CA ASP A 150 -21.44 0.14 -25.66
C ASP A 150 -20.68 -0.29 -24.39
N VAL A 151 -19.81 -1.29 -24.49
CA VAL A 151 -19.01 -1.81 -23.37
C VAL A 151 -18.22 -0.69 -22.68
N TYR A 152 -17.62 0.22 -23.44
CA TYR A 152 -16.83 1.32 -22.86
C TYR A 152 -17.69 2.36 -22.15
N ARG A 153 -18.91 2.62 -22.67
CA ARG A 153 -19.90 3.49 -22.00
C ARG A 153 -20.37 2.87 -20.69
N MET A 154 -20.64 1.57 -20.68
CA MET A 154 -21.03 0.82 -19.48
C MET A 154 -19.92 0.81 -18.43
N LEU A 155 -18.67 0.54 -18.81
CA LEU A 155 -17.53 0.57 -17.90
C LEU A 155 -17.28 1.97 -17.32
N PHE A 156 -17.35 3.01 -18.15
CA PHE A 156 -17.20 4.39 -17.69
C PHE A 156 -18.34 4.81 -16.74
N ALA A 157 -19.59 4.44 -17.05
CA ALA A 157 -20.74 4.68 -16.19
C ALA A 157 -20.60 3.96 -14.84
N ALA A 158 -20.21 2.68 -14.84
CA ALA A 158 -19.99 1.90 -13.63
C ALA A 158 -18.88 2.51 -12.75
N GLY A 159 -17.76 2.92 -13.35
CA GLY A 159 -16.69 3.63 -12.65
C GLY A 159 -17.15 4.96 -12.06
N SER A 160 -17.95 5.72 -12.81
CA SER A 160 -18.53 7.00 -12.34
C SER A 160 -19.49 6.79 -11.17
N ILE A 161 -20.37 5.79 -11.24
CA ILE A 161 -21.28 5.41 -10.14
C ILE A 161 -20.48 5.01 -8.90
N PHE A 162 -19.40 4.25 -9.06
CA PHE A 162 -18.52 3.86 -7.96
C PHE A 162 -17.91 5.09 -7.27
N LEU A 163 -17.38 6.04 -8.05
CA LEU A 163 -16.83 7.29 -7.51
C LEU A 163 -17.87 8.11 -6.75
N VAL A 164 -19.05 8.31 -7.35
CA VAL A 164 -20.15 9.08 -6.75
C VAL A 164 -20.62 8.40 -5.46
N THR A 165 -20.76 7.07 -5.46
CA THR A 165 -21.16 6.30 -4.27
C THR A 165 -20.19 6.48 -3.10
N GLY A 166 -18.88 6.54 -3.38
CA GLY A 166 -17.88 6.85 -2.37
C GLY A 166 -17.99 8.28 -1.82
N LEU A 167 -18.20 9.27 -2.69
CA LEU A 167 -18.36 10.68 -2.29
C LEU A 167 -19.65 10.92 -1.49
N LEU A 168 -20.73 10.20 -1.83
CA LEU A 168 -22.01 10.25 -1.15
C LEU A 168 -21.97 9.71 0.28
N HIS A 169 -20.89 9.04 0.71
CA HIS A 169 -20.75 8.57 2.08
C HIS A 169 -20.94 9.70 3.11
N ARG A 170 -20.56 10.94 2.77
CA ARG A 170 -20.75 12.13 3.64
C ARG A 170 -22.22 12.51 3.83
N VAL A 171 -23.11 12.04 2.97
CA VAL A 171 -24.55 12.33 2.99
C VAL A 171 -25.36 11.09 3.41
N ILE A 172 -24.97 9.92 2.91
CA ILE A 172 -25.64 8.63 3.12
C ILE A 172 -24.63 7.67 3.76
N ALA A 173 -24.68 7.52 5.07
CA ALA A 173 -23.73 6.71 5.84
C ALA A 173 -24.08 5.21 5.85
N LEU A 174 -24.16 4.58 4.67
CA LEU A 174 -24.35 3.13 4.55
C LEU A 174 -23.02 2.38 4.59
N ARG A 175 -23.04 1.11 5.03
CA ARG A 175 -21.83 0.27 5.10
C ARG A 175 -21.08 0.18 3.77
N ILE A 176 -21.78 0.03 2.64
CA ILE A 176 -21.13 -0.08 1.31
C ILE A 176 -20.42 1.23 0.94
N THR A 177 -21.08 2.38 1.16
CA THR A 177 -20.49 3.71 0.88
C THR A 177 -19.22 3.96 1.71
N LEU A 178 -19.17 3.49 2.97
CA LEU A 178 -18.00 3.60 3.84
C LEU A 178 -16.78 2.86 3.26
N HIS A 179 -16.96 1.62 2.79
CA HIS A 179 -15.86 0.82 2.22
C HIS A 179 -15.32 1.45 0.94
N ILE A 180 -16.21 1.92 0.06
CA ILE A 180 -15.84 2.62 -1.18
C ILE A 180 -15.13 3.94 -0.85
N TYR A 181 -15.64 4.70 0.11
CA TYR A 181 -15.02 5.93 0.58
C TYR A 181 -13.59 5.68 1.08
N TYR A 182 -13.38 4.68 1.96
CA TYR A 182 -12.04 4.33 2.43
C TYR A 182 -11.11 3.90 1.30
N PHE A 183 -11.61 3.10 0.36
CA PHE A 183 -10.84 2.68 -0.81
C PHE A 183 -10.37 3.88 -1.63
N LEU A 184 -11.25 4.83 -1.91
CA LEU A 184 -10.90 6.07 -2.62
C LEU A 184 -9.91 6.91 -1.81
N MET A 185 -10.14 7.10 -0.51
CA MET A 185 -9.24 7.83 0.38
C MET A 185 -7.84 7.22 0.43
N MET A 186 -7.70 5.89 0.43
CA MET A 186 -6.40 5.23 0.37
C MET A 186 -5.67 5.51 -0.95
N ASN A 187 -6.37 5.44 -2.09
CA ASN A 187 -5.79 5.70 -3.41
C ASN A 187 -5.43 7.19 -3.58
N ILE A 188 -6.27 8.11 -3.09
CA ILE A 188 -5.97 9.55 -3.07
C ILE A 188 -4.74 9.82 -2.20
N ALA A 189 -4.66 9.22 -1.01
CA ALA A 189 -3.49 9.37 -0.14
C ALA A 189 -2.20 8.89 -0.81
N LEU A 190 -2.25 7.82 -1.61
CA LEU A 190 -1.11 7.35 -2.41
C LEU A 190 -0.72 8.35 -3.51
N LEU A 191 -1.67 8.93 -4.25
CA LEU A 191 -1.39 9.97 -5.24
C LEU A 191 -0.73 11.20 -4.62
N LEU A 192 -1.28 11.69 -3.50
CA LEU A 192 -0.69 12.81 -2.78
C LEU A 192 0.68 12.46 -2.20
N GLY A 193 0.86 11.20 -1.76
CA GLY A 193 2.16 10.66 -1.34
C GLY A 193 3.18 10.68 -2.47
N PHE A 194 2.77 10.31 -3.70
CA PHE A 194 3.62 10.39 -4.89
C PHE A 194 4.04 11.82 -5.21
N VAL A 195 3.09 12.77 -5.21
CA VAL A 195 3.41 14.19 -5.41
C VAL A 195 4.40 14.67 -4.35
N ARG A 196 4.18 14.31 -3.08
CA ARG A 196 5.09 14.66 -1.98
C ARG A 196 6.47 14.04 -2.15
N PHE A 197 6.56 12.81 -2.67
CA PHE A 197 7.84 12.17 -3.01
C PHE A 197 8.57 12.95 -4.11
N LEU A 198 7.87 13.37 -5.18
CA LEU A 198 8.45 14.18 -6.26
C LEU A 198 8.91 15.57 -5.79
N CYS A 199 8.15 16.22 -4.90
CA CYS A 199 8.51 17.52 -4.33
C CYS A 199 9.71 17.48 -3.36
N GLY A 200 10.24 16.29 -3.07
CA GLY A 200 11.36 16.10 -2.17
C GLY A 200 10.94 15.97 -0.70
N ILE A 201 11.63 15.08 -0.02
CA ILE A 201 11.35 14.70 1.36
C ILE A 201 12.29 15.47 2.30
N LYS A 202 11.75 16.46 3.04
CA LYS A 202 12.55 17.40 3.85
C LYS A 202 12.88 16.93 5.28
N SER A 203 12.06 16.06 5.88
CA SER A 203 12.32 15.53 7.23
C SER A 203 11.65 14.18 7.43
N ALA A 204 12.44 13.15 7.73
CA ALA A 204 12.00 11.78 8.03
C ALA A 204 11.59 11.58 9.50
N ALA A 205 11.71 12.62 10.34
CA ALA A 205 11.40 12.53 11.76
C ALA A 205 9.89 12.31 11.98
N TRP A 206 9.55 11.22 12.68
CA TRP A 206 8.20 10.94 13.12
C TRP A 206 7.81 11.91 14.25
N SER A 207 6.77 12.72 14.03
CA SER A 207 6.13 13.46 15.11
C SER A 207 5.36 12.45 15.98
N ARG A 208 5.79 12.28 17.23
CA ARG A 208 5.18 11.32 18.16
C ARG A 208 3.71 11.67 18.37
N THR A 209 2.82 10.75 18.03
CA THR A 209 1.40 10.86 18.43
C THR A 209 1.32 10.70 19.94
N GLU A 210 0.60 11.59 20.61
CA GLU A 210 0.32 11.47 22.04
C GLU A 210 -0.30 10.10 22.32
N ARG A 211 0.25 9.39 23.31
CA ARG A 211 -0.29 8.14 23.83
C ARG A 211 -0.78 8.45 25.24
N THR A 212 -2.06 8.22 25.50
CA THR A 212 -2.61 8.13 26.87
C THR A 212 -2.35 6.74 27.42
#